data_AF-B8CI80-F1
#
_entry.id   AF-B8CI80-F1
#
_cell.length_a   1.000
_cell.length_b   1.000
_cell.length_c   1.000
_cell.angle_alpha   90.00
_cell.angle_beta   90.00
_cell.angle_gamma   90.00
#
_symmetry.space_group_name_H-M   'P 1'
#
loop_
_entity.id
_entity.type
_entity.pdbx_description
1 polymer ?
#
loop_
_entity_poly.entity_id
_entity_poly.type
_entity_poly.pdbx_seq_one_letter_code
_entity_poly.pdbx_strand_id
1 'polypeptide(L)' 'MHSYLIVSYAGDDGVSLDIGFYYMANAMGRLIGTILSGWVYQVAGLGACLAISTAFLLLTWLISFKLPRKSSITNI' A
#
# COMPACT_ATOMS: atom_id res chain seq x y z
N MET A 1 7.13 -38.51 13.25
CA MET A 1 7.31 -38.00 11.87
C MET A 1 5.95 -37.57 11.29
N HIS A 2 5.33 -36.51 11.83
CA HIS A 2 4.08 -35.92 11.27
C HIS A 2 3.85 -34.46 11.70
N SER A 3 4.63 -33.91 12.64
CA SER A 3 4.47 -32.52 13.11
C SER A 3 5.58 -31.55 12.67
N TYR A 4 6.71 -32.05 12.18
CA TYR A 4 7.82 -31.18 11.74
C TYR A 4 7.59 -30.52 10.37
N LEU A 5 6.64 -31.03 9.57
CA LEU A 5 6.29 -30.47 8.24
C LEU A 5 5.29 -29.30 8.30
N ILE A 6 4.63 -29.07 9.45
CA ILE A 6 3.73 -27.90 9.66
C ILE A 6 4.52 -26.71 10.21
N VAL A 7 5.55 -26.97 11.02
CA VAL A 7 6.47 -25.94 11.51
C VAL A 7 7.46 -25.47 10.43
N SER A 8 7.80 -26.30 9.44
CA SER A 8 8.68 -25.88 8.34
C SER A 8 7.97 -25.03 7.27
N TYR A 9 6.63 -24.93 7.30
CA TYR A 9 5.86 -24.00 6.46
C TYR A 9 5.55 -22.67 7.18
N ALA A 10 5.83 -22.60 8.48
CA ALA A 10 5.83 -21.36 9.25
C ALA A 10 7.19 -20.64 9.13
N GLY A 11 7.72 -20.55 7.91
CA GLY A 11 8.76 -19.57 7.55
C GLY A 11 8.15 -18.17 7.46
N ASP A 12 7.37 -17.79 8.48
CA ASP A 12 6.48 -16.62 8.51
C ASP A 12 7.14 -15.40 9.18
N ASP A 13 8.45 -15.43 9.37
CA ASP A 13 9.18 -14.36 10.06
C ASP A 13 9.25 -13.05 9.25
N GLY A 14 8.91 -13.08 7.95
CA GLY A 14 8.83 -11.89 7.09
C GLY A 14 7.40 -11.43 6.76
N VAL A 15 6.41 -12.31 6.91
CA VAL A 15 5.04 -12.07 6.42
C VAL A 15 4.29 -11.15 7.38
N SER A 16 4.44 -11.35 8.69
CA SER A 16 3.83 -10.45 9.69
C SER A 16 4.36 -9.00 9.64
N LEU A 17 5.64 -8.80 9.28
CA LEU A 17 6.23 -7.47 9.12
C LEU A 17 5.76 -6.80 7.82
N ASP A 18 5.73 -7.53 6.71
CA ASP A 18 5.25 -7.01 5.41
C ASP A 18 3.76 -6.64 5.45
N ILE A 19 2.92 -7.50 6.06
CA ILE A 19 1.50 -7.19 6.28
C ILE A 19 1.34 -6.02 7.27
N GLY A 20 2.14 -5.98 8.33
CA GLY A 20 2.17 -4.86 9.28
C GLY A 20 2.48 -3.53 8.61
N PHE A 21 3.53 -3.48 7.78
CA PHE A 21 3.88 -2.30 6.97
C PHE A 21 2.78 -1.92 5.97
N TYR A 22 2.11 -2.90 5.34
CA TYR A 22 1.00 -2.63 4.43
C TYR A 22 -0.20 -1.98 5.14
N TYR A 23 -0.59 -2.50 6.31
CA TYR A 23 -1.68 -1.92 7.11
C TYR A 23 -1.30 -0.54 7.67
N MET A 24 -0.06 -0.36 8.12
CA MET A 24 0.45 0.97 8.55
C MET A 24 0.47 1.96 7.39
N ALA A 25 0.85 1.54 6.18
CA ALA A 25 0.83 2.37 4.98
C ALA A 25 -0.60 2.81 4.61
N ASN A 26 -1.59 1.91 4.71
CA ASN A 26 -3.00 2.24 4.49
C ASN A 26 -3.52 3.22 5.57
N ALA A 27 -3.20 2.99 6.84
CA ALA A 27 -3.59 3.87 7.94
C ALA A 27 -2.95 5.27 7.82
N MET A 28 -1.65 5.33 7.50
CA MET A 28 -0.96 6.60 7.24
C MET A 28 -1.50 7.31 6.01
N GLY A 29 -1.79 6.59 4.92
CA GLY A 29 -2.37 7.18 3.72
C GLY A 29 -3.69 7.88 3.99
N ARG A 30 -4.55 7.27 4.82
CA ARG A 30 -5.81 7.88 5.27
C ARG A 30 -5.57 9.09 6.18
N LEU A 31 -4.64 9.01 7.12
CA LEU A 31 -4.32 10.11 8.04
C LEU A 31 -3.73 11.33 7.32
N ILE A 32 -2.71 11.10 6.48
CA ILE A 32 -2.06 12.16 5.70
C ILE A 32 -3.05 12.74 4.71
N GLY A 33 -3.83 11.91 4.02
CA GLY A 33 -4.82 12.35 3.06
C GLY A 33 -5.89 13.25 3.66
N THR A 34 -6.39 12.95 4.87
CA THR A 34 -7.40 13.80 5.53
C THR A 34 -6.83 15.12 6.04
N ILE A 35 -5.64 15.09 6.64
CA ILE A 35 -4.98 16.31 7.14
C ILE A 35 -4.63 17.23 5.96
N LEU A 36 -4.03 16.67 4.91
CA LEU A 36 -3.57 17.42 3.76
C LEU A 36 -4.74 17.94 2.92
N SER A 37 -5.81 17.16 2.75
CA SER A 37 -7.05 17.63 2.12
C SER A 37 -7.75 18.71 2.93
N GLY A 38 -7.81 18.58 4.26
CA GLY A 38 -8.39 19.60 5.14
C GLY A 38 -7.61 20.92 5.11
N TRP A 39 -6.28 20.85 5.08
CA TRP A 39 -5.41 22.02 4.95
C TRP A 39 -5.56 22.69 3.57
N VAL A 40 -5.52 21.90 2.50
CA VAL A 40 -5.65 22.40 1.13
C VAL A 40 -7.02 23.03 0.91
N TYR A 41 -8.08 22.44 1.47
CA TYR A 41 -9.42 22.98 1.36
C TYR A 41 -9.53 24.40 1.96
N GLN A 42 -8.88 24.65 3.11
CA GLN A 42 -8.87 25.98 3.71
C GLN A 42 -8.14 27.01 2.85
N VAL A 43 -7.07 26.63 2.15
CA VAL A 43 -6.20 27.56 1.41
C VAL A 43 -6.67 27.76 -0.04
N ALA A 44 -7.17 26.72 -0.70
CA ALA A 44 -7.37 26.70 -2.15
C ALA A 44 -8.73 26.13 -2.60
N GLY A 45 -9.60 25.77 -1.65
CA GLY A 45 -10.97 25.29 -1.94
C GLY A 45 -11.04 23.91 -2.59
N LEU A 46 -12.25 23.54 -3.04
CA LEU A 46 -12.58 22.20 -3.56
C LEU A 46 -11.78 21.80 -4.80
N GLY A 47 -11.49 22.75 -5.71
CA GLY A 47 -10.77 22.47 -6.95
C GLY A 47 -9.35 21.95 -6.71
N ALA A 48 -8.66 22.48 -5.70
CA ALA A 48 -7.30 22.05 -5.36
C ALA A 48 -7.27 20.65 -4.70
N CYS A 49 -8.25 20.32 -3.84
CA CYS A 49 -8.38 18.98 -3.26
C CYS A 49 -8.54 17.89 -4.34
N LEU A 50 -9.35 18.18 -5.38
CA LEU A 50 -9.53 17.29 -6.53
C LEU A 50 -8.23 17.12 -7.32
N ALA A 51 -7.55 18.22 -7.63
CA ALA A 51 -6.27 18.18 -8.36
C ALA A 51 -5.19 17.36 -7.63
N ILE A 52 -5.09 17.53 -6.30
CA ILE A 52 -4.13 16.77 -5.47
C ILE A 52 -4.49 15.28 -5.41
N SER A 53 -5.78 14.94 -5.30
CA SER A 53 -6.22 13.54 -5.32
C SER A 53 -5.87 12.88 -6.67
N THR A 54 -6.11 13.58 -7.78
CA THR A 54 -5.71 13.11 -9.11
C THR A 54 -4.19 12.94 -9.22
N ALA A 55 -3.39 13.88 -8.68
CA ALA A 55 -1.93 13.78 -8.68
C ALA A 55 -1.43 12.54 -7.91
N PHE A 56 -2.01 12.22 -6.74
CA PHE A 56 -1.69 11.02 -5.97
C PHE A 56 -2.04 9.72 -6.72
N LEU A 57 -3.17 9.69 -7.43
CA LEU A 57 -3.54 8.55 -8.27
C LEU A 57 -2.58 8.38 -9.45
N LEU A 58 -2.18 9.49 -10.10
CA LEU A 58 -1.20 9.47 -11.19
C LEU A 58 0.18 8.97 -10.70
N LEU A 59 0.61 9.41 -9.52
CA LEU A 59 1.82 8.89 -8.88
C LEU A 59 1.75 7.38 -8.65
N THR A 60 0.65 6.91 -8.06
CA THR A 60 0.41 5.47 -7.85
C THR A 60 0.43 4.69 -9.16
N TRP A 61 -0.18 5.24 -10.21
CA TRP A 61 -0.20 4.65 -11.54
C TRP A 61 1.20 4.55 -12.15
N LEU A 62 2.00 5.62 -12.09
CA LEU A 62 3.39 5.61 -12.57
C LEU A 62 4.27 4.61 -11.80
N ILE A 63 4.10 4.51 -10.48
CA ILE A 63 4.82 3.54 -9.65
C ILE A 63 4.40 2.11 -10.02
N SER A 64 3.12 1.87 -10.28
CA SER A 64 2.59 0.57 -10.70
C SER A 64 3.15 0.14 -12.06
N PHE A 65 3.34 1.07 -13.00
CA PHE A 65 4.04 0.80 -14.27
C PHE A 65 5.50 0.41 -14.09
N LYS A 66 6.15 0.93 -13.04
CA LYS A 66 7.56 0.66 -12.75
C LYS A 66 7.74 -0.61 -11.91
N LEU A 67 6.66 -1.19 -11.39
CA LEU A 67 6.71 -2.42 -10.61
C LEU A 67 6.85 -3.62 -11.58
N PRO A 68 7.97 -4.37 -11.53
CA PRO A 68 8.11 -5.58 -12.34
C PRO A 68 7.00 -6.54 -11.93
N ARG A 69 6.14 -6.90 -12.89
CA ARG A 69 5.08 -7.89 -12.73
C ARG A 69 5.73 -9.20 -12.27
N LYS A 70 5.75 -9.48 -10.97
CA LYS A 70 6.10 -10.81 -10.48
C LYS A 70 5.03 -11.75 -11.03
N SER A 71 5.41 -12.47 -12.07
CA SER A 71 4.75 -13.66 -12.58
C SER A 71 4.50 -14.57 -11.39
N SER A 72 3.23 -14.71 -11.00
CA SER A 72 2.85 -15.80 -10.11
C SER A 72 3.21 -17.08 -10.84
N ILE A 73 4.20 -17.79 -10.32
CA ILE A 73 4.68 -19.05 -10.85
C ILE A 73 3.54 -20.04 -10.72
N THR A 74 2.89 -20.33 -11.85
CA THR A 74 2.11 -21.54 -12.07
C THR A 74 3.09 -22.72 -12.13
N ASN A 75 2.97 -23.66 -11.20
CA ASN A 75 3.34 -25.08 -11.33
C ASN A 75 2.45 -25.79 -10.29
N ILE A 76 1.29 -26.34 -10.69
CA ILE A 76 1.06 -27.72 -11.15
C ILE A 76 1.81 -28.74 -10.30
#